data_AF-A0A1A8AX82-F1
#
_entry.id   AF-A0A1A8AX82-F1
#
_cell.length_a   1.000
_cell.length_b   1.000
_cell.length_c   1.000
_cell.angle_alpha   90.00
_cell.angle_beta   90.00
_cell.angle_gamma   90.00
#
_symmetry.space_group_name_H-M   'P 1'
#
loop_
_entity.id
_entity.type
_entity.pdbx_description
1 polymer ?
#
loop_
_entity_poly.entity_id
_entity_poly.type
_entity_poly.pdbx_seq_one_letter_code
_entity_poly.pdbx_strand_id
1 'polypeptide(L)'
;MEEFLQTVSVDKRTVSLLTTAACGLGALLVLVRSVSSRRAAKEKIQRARTRRTESLHRAEQAVLRYRQSHPSTDSALILSLSLSELTKRLQEDSLSPEEVFYSYMEKTLNVHKKLNCCTEILLESLDQLKTIGSKKKGLLYGVPISIKDNIAYKDHDCTCGVVINLEQPAQGDSVIVKVLKKQGAIPFVKTNLPQALLSYDCSNPIYGQTLNPCNPQKTSGGSSGGEGALIGGGGSILGIGSDIGGSIRIPASFCGICGFKPTAGRLSSLGLLPIYRGQKSVLSATGPMAKDVDSLVLCMQALLCDHMFSLDPTVPPVPFNVQLYESSKPLRIGYLESDGYSQPTPSMARGIREVKALLEQAGHTLVPYQPLRVSKIMTELVFKGIFADGATSMVQKLKGGPIDPCLRVQINLYSLPKWLKRIIGFLLKPFSPRFPFIMDAVSGLKSIPDLWKQHAAVEVLYAVSF
;
A
#
# COMPACT_ATOMS: atom_id res chain seq x y z
N MET A 1 53.79 11.09 49.10
CA MET A 1 52.68 10.82 48.16
C MET A 1 51.60 11.90 48.29
N GLU A 2 52.00 13.16 48.48
CA GLU A 2 51.13 14.33 48.66
C GLU A 2 51.60 15.55 47.84
N GLU A 3 52.67 15.38 47.03
CA GLU A 3 53.23 16.44 46.18
C GLU A 3 52.98 16.21 44.67
N PHE A 4 52.16 15.21 44.30
CA PHE A 4 51.85 14.92 42.89
C PHE A 4 50.43 15.32 42.47
N LEU A 5 49.67 15.95 43.36
CA LEU A 5 48.35 16.52 43.08
C LEU A 5 48.38 18.03 43.33
N GLN A 6 49.30 18.74 42.66
CA GLN A 6 49.09 20.15 42.39
C GLN A 6 47.84 20.28 41.54
N THR A 7 46.77 20.64 42.23
CA THR A 7 45.48 21.09 41.73
C THR A 7 45.65 22.07 40.58
N VAL A 8 45.39 21.60 39.35
CA VAL A 8 44.92 22.48 38.29
C VAL A 8 43.50 22.89 38.68
N SER A 9 43.38 23.93 39.51
CA SER A 9 42.11 24.61 39.72
C SER A 9 41.77 25.31 38.40
N VAL A 10 40.99 24.62 37.56
CA VAL A 10 40.47 25.19 36.32
C VAL A 10 39.46 26.27 36.72
N ASP A 11 39.81 27.55 36.52
CA ASP A 11 38.89 28.68 36.78
C ASP A 11 37.56 28.43 36.06
N LYS A 12 36.45 28.84 36.70
CA LYS A 12 35.08 28.78 36.17
C LYS A 12 35.01 29.36 34.75
N ARG A 13 35.81 30.38 34.43
CA ARG A 13 35.90 30.92 33.06
C ARG A 13 36.45 29.91 32.05
N THR A 14 37.51 29.19 32.40
CA THR A 14 38.11 28.15 31.56
C THR A 14 37.16 26.96 31.39
N VAL A 15 36.47 26.53 32.45
CA VAL A 15 35.43 25.48 32.36
C VAL A 15 34.26 25.94 31.46
N SER A 16 33.81 27.19 31.60
CA SER A 16 32.75 27.76 30.76
C SER A 16 33.17 27.87 29.29
N LEU A 17 34.41 28.28 29.02
CA LEU A 17 34.97 28.36 27.67
C LEU A 17 35.09 26.97 27.02
N LEU A 18 35.63 25.98 27.74
CA LEU A 18 35.74 24.60 27.26
C LEU A 18 34.37 23.97 27.01
N THR A 19 33.40 24.21 27.89
CA THR A 19 32.01 23.72 27.72
C THR A 19 31.35 24.36 26.51
N THR A 20 31.50 25.67 26.33
CA THR A 20 30.94 26.40 25.18
C THR A 20 31.59 25.94 23.87
N ALA A 21 32.90 25.73 23.86
CA ALA A 21 33.63 25.20 22.70
C ALA A 21 33.20 23.75 22.38
N ALA A 22 33.04 22.89 23.38
CA ALA A 22 32.56 21.51 23.21
C ALA A 22 31.11 21.47 22.70
N CYS A 23 30.21 22.31 23.25
CA CYS A 23 28.84 22.46 22.77
C CYS A 23 28.79 23.02 21.34
N GLY A 24 29.64 24.00 21.02
CA GLY A 24 29.77 24.59 19.69
C GLY A 24 30.26 23.59 18.64
N LEU A 25 31.31 22.82 18.97
CA LEU A 25 31.83 21.75 18.11
C LEU A 25 30.80 20.63 17.93
N GLY A 26 30.10 20.24 19.01
CA GLY A 26 29.01 19.27 18.94
C GLY A 26 27.85 19.74 18.05
N ALA A 27 27.41 20.99 18.21
CA ALA A 27 26.37 21.59 17.38
C ALA A 27 26.80 21.67 15.90
N LEU A 28 28.05 22.06 15.63
CA LEU A 28 28.61 22.09 14.29
C LEU A 28 28.67 20.68 13.66
N LEU A 29 29.14 19.66 14.40
CA LEU A 29 29.17 18.28 13.93
C LEU A 29 27.77 17.74 13.62
N VAL A 30 26.78 18.05 14.47
CA VAL A 30 25.37 17.69 14.22
C VAL A 30 24.84 18.41 12.96
N LEU A 31 25.16 19.69 12.79
CA LEU A 31 24.75 20.46 11.63
C LEU A 31 25.39 19.94 10.34
N VAL A 32 26.70 19.67 10.34
CA VAL A 32 27.42 19.09 9.21
C VAL A 32 26.87 17.71 8.85
N ARG A 33 26.64 16.83 9.85
CA ARG A 33 26.02 15.51 9.64
C ARG A 33 24.60 15.61 9.09
N SER A 34 23.81 16.58 9.57
CA SER A 34 22.45 16.82 9.09
C SER A 34 22.44 17.30 7.63
N VAL A 35 23.33 18.23 7.29
CA VAL A 35 23.48 18.75 5.91
C VAL A 35 23.96 17.65 4.96
N SER A 36 24.97 16.87 5.36
CA SER A 36 25.49 15.77 4.54
C SER A 36 24.45 14.67 4.33
N SER A 37 23.72 14.28 5.38
CA SER A 37 22.62 13.31 5.29
C SER A 37 21.50 13.79 4.36
N ARG A 38 21.10 15.07 4.44
CA ARG A 38 20.10 15.66 3.54
C ARG A 38 20.56 15.69 2.09
N ARG A 39 21.84 15.99 1.84
CA ARG A 39 22.42 15.96 0.51
C ARG A 39 22.41 14.55 -0.06
N ALA A 40 22.87 13.55 0.70
CA ALA A 40 22.84 12.16 0.30
C ALA A 40 21.41 11.68 0.00
N ALA A 41 20.43 12.07 0.83
CA ALA A 41 19.02 11.76 0.58
C ALA A 41 18.49 12.36 -0.73
N LYS A 42 18.84 13.62 -1.03
CA LYS A 42 18.48 14.27 -2.31
C LYS A 42 19.10 13.56 -3.50
N GLU A 43 20.37 13.15 -3.41
CA GLU A 43 21.06 12.43 -4.47
C GLU A 43 20.43 11.04 -4.72
N LYS A 44 20.08 10.30 -3.66
CA LYS A 44 19.34 9.04 -3.76
C LYS A 44 17.98 9.21 -4.44
N ILE A 45 17.21 10.22 -4.03
CA ILE A 45 15.91 10.55 -4.64
C ILE A 45 16.10 10.87 -6.13
N GLN A 46 17.12 11.66 -6.48
CA GLN A 46 17.38 12.01 -7.87
C GLN A 46 17.71 10.78 -8.71
N ARG A 47 18.55 9.87 -8.22
CA ARG A 47 18.85 8.61 -8.92
C ARG A 47 17.62 7.74 -9.10
N ALA A 48 16.75 7.62 -8.09
CA ALA A 48 15.48 6.90 -8.20
C ALA A 48 14.55 7.51 -9.26
N ARG A 49 14.48 8.85 -9.34
CA ARG A 49 13.72 9.56 -10.38
C ARG A 49 14.31 9.36 -11.77
N THR A 50 15.63 9.40 -11.91
CA THR A 50 16.33 9.12 -13.17
C THR A 50 16.01 7.71 -13.65
N ARG A 51 16.13 6.67 -12.79
CA ARG A 51 15.75 5.29 -13.13
C ARG A 51 14.31 5.19 -13.61
N ARG A 52 13.37 5.84 -12.91
CA ARG A 52 11.96 5.90 -13.32
C ARG A 52 11.82 6.49 -14.73
N THR A 53 12.40 7.67 -14.96
CA THR A 53 12.34 8.34 -16.27
C THR A 53 12.94 7.49 -17.39
N GLU A 54 14.08 6.84 -17.14
CA GLU A 54 14.71 5.93 -18.10
C GLU A 54 13.81 4.72 -18.42
N SER A 55 13.20 4.10 -17.41
CA SER A 55 12.27 2.97 -17.61
C SER A 55 11.05 3.38 -18.43
N LEU A 56 10.46 4.54 -18.16
CA LEU A 56 9.33 5.11 -18.92
C LEU A 56 9.72 5.39 -20.37
N HIS A 57 10.89 6.00 -20.58
CA HIS A 57 11.38 6.31 -21.92
C HIS A 57 11.64 5.04 -22.74
N ARG A 58 12.29 4.03 -22.15
CA ARG A 58 12.51 2.74 -22.82
C ARG A 58 11.21 2.04 -23.17
N ALA A 59 10.21 2.10 -22.30
CA ALA A 59 8.87 1.57 -22.58
C ALA A 59 8.18 2.33 -23.72
N GLU A 60 8.28 3.66 -23.76
CA GLU A 60 7.74 4.48 -24.85
C GLU A 60 8.39 4.12 -26.19
N GLN A 61 9.71 3.94 -26.23
CA GLN A 61 10.41 3.48 -27.44
C GLN A 61 9.97 2.07 -27.87
N ALA A 62 9.75 1.15 -26.93
CA ALA A 62 9.25 -0.19 -27.24
C ALA A 62 7.84 -0.16 -27.84
N VAL A 63 6.94 0.64 -27.26
CA VAL A 63 5.58 0.87 -27.80
C VAL A 63 5.63 1.46 -29.20
N LEU A 64 6.46 2.49 -29.43
CA LEU A 64 6.59 3.13 -30.74
C LEU A 64 7.06 2.13 -31.82
N ARG A 65 8.07 1.30 -31.51
CA ARG A 65 8.53 0.25 -32.43
C ARG A 65 7.44 -0.77 -32.72
N TYR A 66 6.70 -1.20 -31.70
CA TYR A 66 5.59 -2.13 -31.86
C TYR A 66 4.49 -1.56 -32.78
N ARG A 67 4.09 -0.30 -32.57
CA ARG A 67 3.07 0.36 -33.42
C ARG A 67 3.50 0.51 -34.87
N GLN A 68 4.79 0.71 -35.13
CA GLN A 68 5.32 0.79 -36.49
C GLN A 68 5.25 -0.56 -37.21
N SER A 69 5.49 -1.68 -36.50
CA SER A 69 5.40 -3.01 -37.08
C SER A 69 3.97 -3.59 -37.10
N HIS A 70 3.07 -3.10 -36.25
CA HIS A 70 1.69 -3.58 -36.14
C HIS A 70 0.66 -2.42 -36.23
N PRO A 71 0.58 -1.71 -37.37
CA PRO A 71 -0.29 -0.54 -37.51
C PRO A 71 -1.79 -0.88 -37.42
N SER A 72 -2.17 -2.15 -37.61
CA SER A 72 -3.55 -2.63 -37.56
C SER A 72 -4.04 -3.05 -36.17
N THR A 73 -3.20 -3.00 -35.12
CA THR A 73 -3.64 -3.36 -33.77
C THR A 73 -4.72 -2.41 -33.27
N ASP A 74 -5.90 -2.95 -32.98
CA ASP A 74 -7.01 -2.18 -32.40
C ASP A 74 -6.89 -2.10 -30.87
N SER A 75 -6.03 -1.19 -30.41
CA SER A 75 -5.86 -0.92 -28.98
C SER A 75 -7.16 -0.48 -28.30
N ALA A 76 -8.09 0.17 -29.02
CA ALA A 76 -9.34 0.63 -28.43
C ALA A 76 -10.26 -0.54 -28.09
N LEU A 77 -10.38 -1.51 -29.01
CA LEU A 77 -11.08 -2.77 -28.76
C LEU A 77 -10.45 -3.49 -27.56
N ILE A 78 -9.14 -3.74 -27.58
CA ILE A 78 -8.43 -4.47 -26.51
C ILE A 78 -8.69 -3.85 -25.13
N LEU A 79 -8.57 -2.52 -25.02
CA LEU A 79 -8.73 -1.79 -23.75
C LEU A 79 -10.19 -1.71 -23.25
N SER A 80 -11.16 -2.06 -24.09
CA SER A 80 -12.60 -2.08 -23.77
C SER A 80 -13.11 -3.44 -23.28
N LEU A 81 -12.35 -4.52 -23.52
CA LEU A 81 -12.69 -5.87 -23.07
C LEU A 81 -12.66 -5.99 -21.54
N SER A 82 -13.58 -6.79 -20.99
CA SER A 82 -13.45 -7.30 -19.63
C SER A 82 -12.27 -8.28 -19.51
N LEU A 83 -11.79 -8.53 -18.30
CA LEU A 83 -10.68 -9.47 -18.11
C LEU A 83 -11.04 -10.90 -18.57
N SER A 84 -12.28 -11.32 -18.34
CA SER A 84 -12.79 -12.63 -18.75
C SER A 84 -12.82 -12.76 -20.27
N GLU A 85 -13.23 -11.73 -21.00
CA GLU A 85 -13.20 -11.72 -22.48
C GLU A 85 -11.78 -11.67 -23.02
N LEU A 86 -10.91 -10.83 -22.42
CA LEU A 86 -9.52 -10.70 -22.81
C LEU A 86 -8.78 -12.03 -22.66
N THR A 87 -8.93 -12.68 -21.50
CA THR A 87 -8.31 -13.99 -21.23
C THR A 87 -8.85 -15.07 -22.15
N LYS A 88 -10.16 -15.11 -22.41
CA LYS A 88 -10.75 -16.03 -23.39
C LYS A 88 -10.12 -15.85 -24.78
N ARG A 89 -10.03 -14.61 -25.27
CA ARG A 89 -9.47 -14.30 -26.59
C ARG A 89 -7.98 -14.64 -26.70
N LEU A 90 -7.21 -14.44 -25.62
CA LEU A 90 -5.80 -14.85 -25.52
C LEU A 90 -5.64 -16.37 -25.54
N GLN A 91 -6.56 -17.12 -24.92
CA GLN A 91 -6.53 -18.59 -24.94
C GLN A 91 -6.88 -19.16 -26.31
N GLU A 92 -7.81 -18.52 -27.02
CA GLU A 92 -8.27 -18.88 -28.36
C GLU A 92 -7.34 -18.38 -29.49
N ASP A 93 -6.20 -17.74 -29.15
CA ASP A 93 -5.25 -17.10 -30.08
C ASP A 93 -5.86 -16.03 -31.00
N SER A 94 -7.06 -15.53 -30.67
CA SER A 94 -7.72 -14.43 -31.39
C SER A 94 -7.15 -13.05 -31.06
N LEU A 95 -6.41 -12.96 -29.95
CA LEU A 95 -5.53 -11.84 -29.60
C LEU A 95 -4.18 -12.42 -29.19
N SER A 96 -3.09 -11.79 -29.60
CA SER A 96 -1.76 -12.17 -29.14
C SER A 96 -1.40 -11.50 -27.81
N PRO A 97 -0.56 -12.12 -26.96
CA PRO A 97 -0.03 -11.47 -25.77
C PRO A 97 0.71 -10.16 -26.07
N GLU A 98 1.35 -10.04 -27.24
CA GLU A 98 2.06 -8.82 -27.62
C GLU A 98 1.11 -7.65 -27.87
N GLU A 99 0.03 -7.87 -28.62
CA GLU A 99 -1.02 -6.87 -28.83
C GLU A 99 -1.58 -6.35 -27.51
N VAL A 100 -1.96 -7.28 -26.63
CA VAL A 100 -2.51 -6.93 -25.32
C VAL A 100 -1.50 -6.16 -24.48
N PHE A 101 -0.27 -6.65 -24.39
CA PHE A 101 0.78 -6.04 -23.58
C PHE A 101 1.10 -4.61 -24.05
N TYR A 102 1.32 -4.40 -25.34
CA TYR A 102 1.69 -3.08 -25.86
C TYR A 102 0.52 -2.08 -25.84
N SER A 103 -0.73 -2.52 -26.04
CA SER A 103 -1.91 -1.67 -25.87
C SER A 103 -2.03 -1.16 -24.42
N TYR A 104 -1.82 -2.03 -23.42
CA TYR A 104 -1.83 -1.62 -22.01
C TYR A 104 -0.59 -0.81 -21.61
N MET A 105 0.59 -1.12 -22.13
CA MET A 105 1.81 -0.33 -21.90
C MET A 105 1.64 1.11 -22.42
N GLU A 106 1.12 1.27 -23.64
CA GLU A 106 0.83 2.59 -24.21
C GLU A 106 -0.18 3.36 -23.34
N LYS A 107 -1.28 2.70 -22.95
CA LYS A 107 -2.29 3.33 -22.10
C LYS A 107 -1.73 3.69 -20.72
N THR A 108 -0.87 2.85 -20.14
CA THR A 108 -0.14 3.13 -18.88
C THR A 108 0.70 4.38 -18.99
N LEU A 109 1.51 4.52 -20.04
CA LEU A 109 2.35 5.71 -20.24
C LEU A 109 1.50 6.99 -20.34
N ASN A 110 0.38 6.92 -21.07
CA ASN A 110 -0.54 8.05 -21.22
C ASN A 110 -1.25 8.43 -19.90
N VAL A 111 -1.68 7.44 -19.12
CA VAL A 111 -2.28 7.65 -17.79
C VAL A 111 -1.25 8.19 -16.82
N HIS A 112 -0.03 7.65 -16.83
CA HIS A 112 1.06 8.08 -15.98
C HIS A 112 1.42 9.56 -16.21
N LYS A 113 1.53 9.99 -17.47
CA LYS A 113 1.80 11.40 -17.83
C LYS A 113 0.79 12.36 -17.19
N LYS A 114 -0.46 11.93 -16.98
CA LYS A 114 -1.53 12.76 -16.40
C LYS A 114 -1.63 12.65 -14.88
N LEU A 115 -1.39 11.46 -14.33
CA LEU A 115 -1.73 11.15 -12.93
C LEU A 115 -0.54 10.87 -12.02
N ASN A 116 0.68 10.70 -12.57
CA ASN A 116 1.89 10.33 -11.82
C ASN A 116 1.67 9.09 -10.91
N CYS A 117 1.08 8.03 -11.47
CA CYS A 117 0.67 6.83 -10.73
C CYS A 117 1.69 5.68 -10.71
N CYS A 118 2.84 5.82 -11.40
CA CYS A 118 3.84 4.75 -11.56
C CYS A 118 5.16 5.15 -10.90
N THR A 119 5.81 4.20 -10.23
CA THR A 119 7.16 4.37 -9.67
C THR A 119 8.23 3.87 -10.63
N GLU A 120 7.93 2.85 -11.46
CA GLU A 120 8.87 2.26 -12.40
C GLU A 120 8.16 1.34 -13.41
N ILE A 121 8.66 1.24 -14.64
CA ILE A 121 8.28 0.18 -15.60
C ILE A 121 9.23 -1.01 -15.42
N LEU A 122 8.68 -2.21 -15.29
CA LEU A 122 9.43 -3.47 -15.14
C LEU A 122 9.83 -3.95 -16.53
N LEU A 123 11.02 -3.59 -17.01
CA LEU A 123 11.44 -3.84 -18.38
C LEU A 123 11.66 -5.34 -18.70
N GLU A 124 11.88 -6.15 -17.66
CA GLU A 124 11.92 -7.61 -17.70
C GLU A 124 10.61 -8.22 -18.22
N SER A 125 9.50 -7.47 -18.14
CA SER A 125 8.23 -7.87 -18.75
C SER A 125 8.32 -8.04 -20.28
N LEU A 126 9.22 -7.30 -20.95
CA LEU A 126 9.48 -7.46 -22.39
C LEU A 126 10.15 -8.80 -22.70
N ASP A 127 11.00 -9.29 -21.81
CA ASP A 127 11.64 -10.61 -21.97
C ASP A 127 10.70 -11.74 -21.54
N GLN A 128 9.89 -11.51 -20.52
CA GLN A 128 8.81 -12.43 -20.15
C GLN A 128 7.82 -12.63 -21.31
N LEU A 129 7.46 -11.55 -22.01
CA LEU A 129 6.55 -11.59 -23.15
C LEU A 129 7.02 -12.56 -24.25
N LYS A 130 8.33 -12.57 -24.57
CA LYS A 130 8.92 -13.47 -25.58
C LYS A 130 8.80 -14.95 -25.22
N THR A 131 8.73 -15.27 -23.93
CA THR A 131 8.72 -16.66 -23.42
C THR A 131 7.37 -17.10 -22.87
N ILE A 132 6.35 -16.22 -22.97
CA ILE A 132 5.07 -16.40 -22.30
C ILE A 132 4.28 -17.61 -22.82
N GLY A 133 4.46 -18.00 -24.09
CA GLY A 133 3.78 -19.14 -24.71
C GLY A 133 3.88 -20.44 -23.91
N SER A 134 4.98 -20.64 -23.16
CA SER A 134 5.16 -21.77 -22.24
C SER A 134 4.16 -21.81 -21.06
N LYS A 135 3.42 -20.73 -20.84
CA LYS A 135 2.44 -20.53 -19.75
C LYS A 135 1.00 -20.47 -20.25
N LYS A 136 0.71 -20.91 -21.48
CA LYS A 136 -0.63 -20.84 -22.08
C LYS A 136 -1.74 -21.43 -21.21
N LYS A 137 -1.46 -22.49 -20.44
CA LYS A 137 -2.44 -23.10 -19.53
C LYS A 137 -2.79 -22.28 -18.27
N GLY A 138 -2.11 -21.17 -18.02
CA GLY A 138 -2.35 -20.34 -16.84
C GLY A 138 -3.63 -19.52 -16.97
N LEU A 139 -4.33 -19.32 -15.86
CA LEU A 139 -5.62 -18.59 -15.84
C LEU A 139 -5.51 -17.11 -16.23
N LEU A 140 -4.31 -16.55 -16.17
CA LEU A 140 -4.02 -15.15 -16.48
C LEU A 140 -3.00 -15.03 -17.63
N TYR A 141 -2.94 -16.04 -18.51
CA TYR A 141 -2.04 -16.07 -19.65
C TYR A 141 -2.10 -14.78 -20.47
N GLY A 142 -0.95 -14.12 -20.65
CA GLY A 142 -0.81 -12.92 -21.47
C GLY A 142 -1.35 -11.63 -20.84
N VAL A 143 -1.90 -11.69 -19.62
CA VAL A 143 -2.52 -10.53 -18.96
C VAL A 143 -1.46 -9.61 -18.35
N PRO A 144 -1.35 -8.34 -18.77
CA PRO A 144 -0.49 -7.36 -18.12
C PRO A 144 -1.10 -6.92 -16.77
N ILE A 145 -0.30 -6.98 -15.70
CA ILE A 145 -0.75 -6.67 -14.33
C ILE A 145 0.13 -5.58 -13.70
N SER A 146 -0.49 -4.65 -12.98
CA SER A 146 0.21 -3.67 -12.14
C SER A 146 0.43 -4.21 -10.72
N ILE A 147 1.55 -3.84 -10.10
CA ILE A 147 1.84 -4.21 -8.71
C ILE A 147 2.21 -2.97 -7.89
N LYS A 148 1.69 -2.87 -6.67
CA LYS A 148 2.06 -1.78 -5.77
C LYS A 148 3.55 -1.80 -5.44
N ASP A 149 4.16 -0.61 -5.27
CA ASP A 149 5.61 -0.46 -5.07
C ASP A 149 6.20 -1.28 -3.90
N ASN A 150 5.41 -1.60 -2.87
CA ASN A 150 5.87 -2.40 -1.74
C ASN A 150 5.87 -3.93 -1.97
N ILE A 151 5.54 -4.38 -3.17
CA ILE A 151 5.60 -5.79 -3.59
C ILE A 151 6.96 -6.04 -4.25
N ALA A 152 7.72 -7.01 -3.73
CA ALA A 152 9.03 -7.34 -4.28
C ALA A 152 8.91 -7.93 -5.69
N TYR A 153 9.72 -7.37 -6.56
CA TYR A 153 10.04 -7.84 -7.89
C TYR A 153 11.56 -7.85 -7.99
N LYS A 154 12.13 -8.96 -8.45
CA LYS A 154 13.59 -9.17 -8.46
C LYS A 154 14.31 -7.99 -9.11
N ASP A 155 15.43 -7.56 -8.52
CA ASP A 155 16.30 -6.49 -9.01
C ASP A 155 15.71 -5.07 -8.93
N HIS A 156 14.50 -4.92 -8.37
CA HIS A 156 13.84 -3.63 -8.15
C HIS A 156 13.68 -3.27 -6.67
N ASP A 157 13.74 -1.97 -6.37
CA ASP A 157 13.52 -1.46 -5.01
C ASP A 157 12.06 -1.68 -4.56
N CYS A 158 11.87 -1.87 -3.25
CA CYS A 158 10.57 -1.66 -2.60
C CYS A 158 10.67 -0.41 -1.75
N THR A 159 10.36 0.75 -2.32
CA THR A 159 10.73 2.02 -1.68
C THR A 159 9.87 2.33 -0.48
N CYS A 160 8.58 1.93 -0.51
CA CYS A 160 7.58 2.39 0.47
C CYS A 160 7.56 3.93 0.62
N GLY A 161 8.01 4.68 -0.39
CA GLY A 161 8.10 6.14 -0.36
C GLY A 161 9.11 6.71 0.66
N VAL A 162 10.03 5.88 1.18
CA VAL A 162 11.05 6.28 2.16
C VAL A 162 12.47 6.13 1.62
N VAL A 163 13.31 7.15 1.85
CA VAL A 163 14.67 7.22 1.29
C VAL A 163 15.56 6.07 1.78
N ILE A 164 15.33 5.58 3.00
CA ILE A 164 16.13 4.50 3.58
C ILE A 164 16.02 3.21 2.75
N ASN A 165 14.91 2.98 2.03
CA ASN A 165 14.70 1.78 1.22
C ASN A 165 15.14 1.94 -0.25
N LEU A 166 15.72 3.08 -0.64
CA LEU A 166 16.27 3.26 -1.99
C LEU A 166 17.62 2.56 -2.13
N GLU A 167 17.89 2.06 -3.33
CA GLU A 167 19.14 1.36 -3.68
C GLU A 167 19.30 0.06 -2.88
N GLN A 168 18.18 -0.62 -2.64
CA GLN A 168 18.07 -1.90 -1.97
C GLN A 168 17.19 -2.83 -2.81
N PRO A 169 17.68 -3.24 -3.99
CA PRO A 169 16.89 -4.07 -4.91
C PRO A 169 16.55 -5.41 -4.26
N ALA A 170 15.33 -5.87 -4.48
CA ALA A 170 14.87 -7.15 -3.98
C ALA A 170 15.67 -8.30 -4.62
N GLN A 171 16.11 -9.26 -3.81
CA GLN A 171 16.90 -10.41 -4.28
C GLN A 171 16.07 -11.41 -5.10
N GLY A 172 14.74 -11.29 -5.07
CA GLY A 172 13.82 -12.17 -5.76
C GLY A 172 12.40 -11.65 -5.76
N ASP A 173 11.59 -12.24 -6.64
CA ASP A 173 10.17 -11.99 -6.70
C ASP A 173 9.47 -12.42 -5.40
N SER A 174 8.48 -11.63 -4.97
CA SER A 174 7.53 -12.05 -3.94
C SER A 174 6.78 -13.31 -4.35
N VAL A 175 6.22 -14.05 -3.37
CA VAL A 175 5.44 -15.26 -3.66
C VAL A 175 4.27 -14.96 -4.58
N ILE A 176 3.59 -13.82 -4.39
CA ILE A 176 2.49 -13.39 -5.27
C ILE A 176 2.98 -13.18 -6.70
N VAL A 177 4.10 -12.48 -6.91
CA VAL A 177 4.65 -12.27 -8.26
C VAL A 177 5.04 -13.60 -8.92
N LYS A 178 5.66 -14.53 -8.17
CA LYS A 178 5.98 -15.87 -8.68
C LYS A 178 4.73 -16.62 -9.14
N VAL A 179 3.66 -16.59 -8.34
CA VAL A 179 2.39 -17.25 -8.66
C VAL A 179 1.73 -16.59 -9.86
N LEU A 180 1.69 -15.26 -9.95
CA LEU A 180 1.17 -14.54 -11.11
C LEU A 180 1.92 -14.92 -12.40
N LYS A 181 3.27 -14.91 -12.38
CA LYS A 181 4.09 -15.35 -13.52
C LYS A 181 3.84 -16.82 -13.87
N LYS A 182 3.66 -17.70 -12.88
CA LYS A 182 3.31 -19.11 -13.09
C LYS A 182 1.95 -19.26 -13.77
N GLN A 183 0.99 -18.40 -13.44
CA GLN A 183 -0.34 -18.32 -14.06
C GLN A 183 -0.35 -17.58 -15.40
N GLY A 184 0.82 -17.21 -15.92
CA GLY A 184 0.96 -16.59 -17.24
C GLY A 184 0.68 -15.09 -17.27
N ALA A 185 0.46 -14.45 -16.12
CA ALA A 185 0.36 -12.99 -16.05
C ALA A 185 1.73 -12.32 -16.20
N ILE A 186 1.74 -11.09 -16.68
CA ILE A 186 2.94 -10.29 -16.96
C ILE A 186 2.93 -9.04 -16.07
N PRO A 187 3.52 -9.10 -14.85
CA PRO A 187 3.72 -7.89 -14.05
C PRO A 187 4.64 -6.92 -14.79
N PHE A 188 4.16 -5.72 -15.11
CA PHE A 188 4.86 -4.81 -16.04
C PHE A 188 5.15 -3.42 -15.47
N VAL A 189 4.53 -3.04 -14.36
CA VAL A 189 4.68 -1.72 -13.77
C VAL A 189 4.53 -1.77 -12.25
N LYS A 190 5.36 -0.98 -11.56
CA LYS A 190 5.20 -0.69 -10.14
C LYS A 190 4.44 0.62 -9.95
N THR A 191 3.46 0.63 -9.04
CA THR A 191 2.59 1.80 -8.82
C THR A 191 2.87 2.53 -7.51
N ASN A 192 2.60 3.84 -7.53
CA ASN A 192 2.93 4.78 -6.46
C ASN A 192 2.08 4.56 -5.20
N LEU A 193 2.62 5.03 -4.08
CA LEU A 193 2.05 4.89 -2.75
C LEU A 193 2.42 6.10 -1.88
N PRO A 194 1.71 6.37 -0.78
CA PRO A 194 2.11 7.40 0.18
C PRO A 194 3.36 6.98 0.94
N GLN A 195 4.12 7.99 1.39
CA GLN A 195 5.31 7.78 2.20
C GLN A 195 5.00 6.88 3.41
N ALA A 196 5.86 5.90 3.64
CA ALA A 196 5.76 4.92 4.72
C ALA A 196 4.46 4.10 4.74
N LEU A 197 3.69 4.06 3.64
CA LEU A 197 2.36 3.44 3.56
C LEU A 197 1.33 4.06 4.53
N LEU A 198 1.64 5.22 5.12
CA LEU A 198 1.01 5.74 6.33
C LEU A 198 -0.03 6.84 6.04
N SER A 199 -0.72 6.73 4.91
CA SER A 199 -1.79 7.67 4.56
C SER A 199 -2.83 6.98 3.70
N TYR A 200 -4.04 7.53 3.72
CA TYR A 200 -5.06 7.26 2.72
C TYR A 200 -5.03 8.26 1.56
N ASP A 201 -4.05 9.18 1.53
CA ASP A 201 -3.64 9.91 0.33
C ASP A 201 -2.53 9.13 -0.42
N CYS A 202 -2.01 9.67 -1.52
CA CYS A 202 -0.96 9.01 -2.31
C CYS A 202 0.14 10.00 -2.76
N SER A 203 0.98 10.42 -1.81
CA SER A 203 2.16 11.25 -2.09
C SER A 203 3.37 10.79 -1.28
N ASN A 204 4.55 10.86 -1.91
CA ASN A 204 5.82 10.71 -1.21
C ASN A 204 6.91 11.62 -1.82
N PRO A 205 7.99 11.91 -1.08
CA PRO A 205 9.03 12.81 -1.57
C PRO A 205 9.87 12.27 -2.73
N ILE A 206 9.84 10.95 -2.96
CA ILE A 206 10.62 10.28 -4.01
C ILE A 206 9.94 10.51 -5.36
N TYR A 207 8.67 10.12 -5.48
CA TYR A 207 7.94 10.06 -6.74
C TYR A 207 6.88 11.15 -6.90
N GLY A 208 6.57 11.90 -5.84
CA GLY A 208 5.56 12.96 -5.83
C GLY A 208 4.14 12.42 -5.60
N GLN A 209 3.17 13.29 -5.84
CA GLN A 209 1.74 13.04 -5.63
C GLN A 209 1.10 12.35 -6.83
N THR A 210 0.24 11.36 -6.55
CA THR A 210 -0.63 10.70 -7.53
C THR A 210 -2.03 11.30 -7.49
N LEU A 211 -2.54 11.67 -8.67
CA LEU A 211 -3.84 12.33 -8.82
C LEU A 211 -4.95 11.33 -9.11
N ASN A 212 -6.20 11.71 -8.81
CA ASN A 212 -7.37 10.89 -9.09
C ASN A 212 -7.76 10.95 -10.60
N PRO A 213 -8.08 9.81 -11.24
CA PRO A 213 -8.42 9.74 -12.66
C PRO A 213 -9.74 10.44 -13.01
N CYS A 214 -10.70 10.51 -12.08
CA CYS A 214 -11.98 11.18 -12.29
C CYS A 214 -11.89 12.70 -12.09
N ASN A 215 -11.02 13.17 -11.19
CA ASN A 215 -10.80 14.60 -10.95
C ASN A 215 -9.37 14.84 -10.42
N PRO A 216 -8.47 15.47 -11.21
CA PRO A 216 -7.08 15.72 -10.80
C PRO A 216 -6.91 16.59 -9.55
N GLN A 217 -7.94 17.30 -9.09
CA GLN A 217 -7.91 18.07 -7.84
C GLN A 217 -8.24 17.23 -6.60
N LYS A 218 -8.50 15.93 -6.76
CA LYS A 218 -8.83 15.00 -5.68
C LYS A 218 -7.73 13.96 -5.49
N THR A 219 -7.64 13.43 -4.28
CA THR A 219 -6.76 12.29 -3.99
C THR A 219 -7.25 11.03 -4.69
N SER A 220 -6.32 10.20 -5.16
CA SER A 220 -6.59 8.85 -5.66
C SER A 220 -6.93 7.86 -4.55
N GLY A 221 -6.87 8.28 -3.28
CA GLY A 221 -6.95 7.38 -2.14
C GLY A 221 -5.60 6.68 -1.89
N GLY A 222 -5.54 5.83 -0.88
CA GLY A 222 -4.27 5.23 -0.49
C GLY A 222 -4.44 4.17 0.59
N SER A 223 -3.41 3.38 0.88
CA SER A 223 -2.04 3.51 0.35
C SER A 223 -1.79 2.87 -1.02
N SER A 224 -2.75 2.17 -1.64
CA SER A 224 -2.62 1.64 -3.01
C SER A 224 -3.15 2.63 -4.06
N GLY A 225 -2.85 3.92 -3.89
CA GLY A 225 -3.39 5.00 -4.74
C GLY A 225 -2.93 4.96 -6.18
N GLY A 226 -1.68 4.53 -6.41
CA GLY A 226 -1.16 4.30 -7.76
C GLY A 226 -1.94 3.21 -8.51
N GLU A 227 -2.26 2.09 -7.85
CA GLU A 227 -3.13 1.04 -8.43
C GLU A 227 -4.53 1.60 -8.77
N GLY A 228 -5.15 2.31 -7.82
CA GLY A 228 -6.46 2.92 -8.02
C GLY A 228 -6.49 3.87 -9.22
N ALA A 229 -5.51 4.77 -9.30
CA ALA A 229 -5.39 5.74 -10.38
C ALA A 229 -5.09 5.09 -11.73
N LEU A 230 -4.20 4.09 -11.76
CA LEU A 230 -3.82 3.43 -13.00
C LEU A 230 -4.97 2.60 -13.59
N ILE A 231 -5.66 1.81 -12.76
CA ILE A 231 -6.79 0.97 -13.18
C ILE A 231 -8.01 1.85 -13.52
N GLY A 232 -8.32 2.85 -12.69
CA GLY A 232 -9.41 3.80 -12.95
C GLY A 232 -9.16 4.65 -14.22
N GLY A 233 -7.89 4.95 -14.53
CA GLY A 233 -7.50 5.57 -15.80
C GLY A 233 -7.46 4.62 -17.00
N GLY A 234 -7.64 3.31 -16.76
CA GLY A 234 -7.63 2.25 -17.77
C GLY A 234 -6.24 1.80 -18.22
N GLY A 235 -5.16 2.21 -17.55
CA GLY A 235 -3.79 1.81 -17.87
C GLY A 235 -3.43 0.39 -17.47
N SER A 236 -4.19 -0.21 -16.54
CA SER A 236 -4.05 -1.61 -16.15
C SER A 236 -5.44 -2.24 -16.03
N ILE A 237 -5.56 -3.51 -16.40
CA ILE A 237 -6.82 -4.27 -16.28
C ILE A 237 -6.97 -4.90 -14.89
N LEU A 238 -5.86 -5.26 -14.26
CA LEU A 238 -5.79 -5.95 -12.98
C LEU A 238 -4.54 -5.50 -12.23
N GLY A 239 -4.68 -5.33 -10.93
CA GLY A 239 -3.64 -4.82 -10.06
C GLY A 239 -3.60 -5.50 -8.71
N ILE A 240 -2.45 -5.47 -8.04
CA ILE A 240 -2.29 -6.01 -6.68
C ILE A 240 -1.94 -4.91 -5.69
N GLY A 241 -2.82 -4.71 -4.71
CA GLY A 241 -2.64 -3.77 -3.61
C GLY A 241 -2.42 -4.47 -2.26
N SER A 242 -2.26 -3.67 -1.20
CA SER A 242 -2.19 -4.15 0.19
C SER A 242 -3.04 -3.28 1.11
N ASP A 243 -3.63 -3.87 2.15
CA ASP A 243 -4.63 -3.26 3.03
C ASP A 243 -4.52 -3.75 4.48
N ILE A 244 -4.15 -2.82 5.36
CA ILE A 244 -4.18 -2.98 6.84
C ILE A 244 -5.33 -2.19 7.47
N GLY A 245 -5.76 -1.09 6.84
CA GLY A 245 -6.74 -0.13 7.39
C GLY A 245 -7.65 0.51 6.34
N GLY A 246 -7.71 -0.05 5.13
CA GLY A 246 -8.50 0.46 4.00
C GLY A 246 -7.74 0.58 2.69
N SER A 247 -6.43 0.27 2.66
CA SER A 247 -5.56 0.66 1.55
C SER A 247 -5.79 -0.02 0.20
N ILE A 248 -6.68 -1.01 0.09
CA ILE A 248 -7.22 -1.51 -1.20
C ILE A 248 -8.57 -0.85 -1.46
N ARG A 249 -9.43 -0.83 -0.44
CA ARG A 249 -10.85 -0.40 -0.53
C ARG A 249 -11.01 1.11 -0.75
N ILE A 250 -10.19 1.94 -0.09
CA ILE A 250 -10.23 3.40 -0.21
C ILE A 250 -9.87 3.85 -1.64
N PRO A 251 -8.70 3.49 -2.20
CA PRO A 251 -8.39 3.89 -3.57
C PRO A 251 -9.35 3.27 -4.60
N ALA A 252 -9.88 2.07 -4.35
CA ALA A 252 -10.91 1.48 -5.20
C ALA A 252 -12.18 2.35 -5.23
N SER A 253 -12.69 2.73 -4.05
CA SER A 253 -13.85 3.62 -3.92
C SER A 253 -13.61 5.00 -4.54
N PHE A 254 -12.45 5.61 -4.31
CA PHE A 254 -12.17 6.97 -4.78
C PHE A 254 -11.92 7.04 -6.29
N CYS A 255 -11.40 5.98 -6.90
CA CYS A 255 -11.12 5.93 -8.34
C CYS A 255 -12.21 5.22 -9.15
N GLY A 256 -13.32 4.80 -8.52
CA GLY A 256 -14.46 4.19 -9.19
C GLY A 256 -14.18 2.79 -9.74
N ILE A 257 -13.44 1.97 -8.99
CA ILE A 257 -13.09 0.59 -9.36
C ILE A 257 -13.44 -0.39 -8.22
N CYS A 258 -13.27 -1.69 -8.48
CA CYS A 258 -13.47 -2.75 -7.49
C CYS A 258 -12.13 -3.11 -6.80
N GLY A 259 -12.20 -3.48 -5.53
CA GLY A 259 -11.02 -3.94 -4.77
C GLY A 259 -11.40 -4.89 -3.65
N PHE A 260 -10.69 -6.00 -3.52
CA PHE A 260 -10.97 -7.03 -2.53
C PHE A 260 -9.84 -7.19 -1.52
N LYS A 261 -10.14 -6.95 -0.24
CA LYS A 261 -9.25 -7.27 0.88
C LYS A 261 -9.65 -8.64 1.45
N PRO A 262 -8.97 -9.74 1.10
CA PRO A 262 -9.27 -11.05 1.67
C PRO A 262 -8.97 -11.09 3.18
N THR A 263 -9.29 -12.21 3.81
CA THR A 263 -8.80 -12.53 5.16
C THR A 263 -7.27 -12.48 5.17
N ALA A 264 -6.67 -11.87 6.20
CA ALA A 264 -5.22 -11.86 6.34
C ALA A 264 -4.70 -13.31 6.43
N GLY A 265 -3.59 -13.60 5.75
CA GLY A 265 -3.06 -14.96 5.60
C GLY A 265 -3.73 -15.82 4.53
N ARG A 266 -4.80 -15.33 3.84
CA ARG A 266 -5.39 -16.06 2.71
C ARG A 266 -4.51 -16.05 1.46
N LEU A 267 -3.65 -15.04 1.32
CA LEU A 267 -2.61 -14.94 0.31
C LEU A 267 -1.27 -14.70 1.01
N SER A 268 -0.19 -15.19 0.42
CA SER A 268 1.16 -15.03 0.98
C SER A 268 1.56 -13.56 1.10
N SER A 269 2.18 -13.19 2.22
CA SER A 269 2.83 -11.89 2.41
C SER A 269 4.35 -11.93 2.19
N LEU A 270 4.91 -13.10 1.86
CA LEU A 270 6.35 -13.26 1.67
C LEU A 270 6.83 -12.46 0.45
N GLY A 271 7.81 -11.59 0.68
CA GLY A 271 8.32 -10.64 -0.30
C GLY A 271 7.49 -9.35 -0.40
N LEU A 272 6.53 -9.11 0.50
CA LEU A 272 5.99 -7.75 0.68
C LEU A 272 6.81 -7.01 1.71
N LEU A 273 7.15 -5.75 1.43
CA LEU A 273 7.87 -4.90 2.37
C LEU A 273 6.87 -4.05 3.19
N PRO A 274 6.70 -4.32 4.49
CA PRO A 274 5.98 -3.41 5.37
C PRO A 274 6.89 -2.27 5.82
N ILE A 275 6.32 -1.23 6.41
CA ILE A 275 7.10 -0.15 7.01
C ILE A 275 7.82 -0.60 8.29
N TYR A 276 7.18 -1.45 9.10
CA TYR A 276 7.80 -2.13 10.25
C TYR A 276 7.26 -3.57 10.35
N ARG A 277 7.99 -4.45 11.04
CA ARG A 277 7.64 -5.87 11.23
C ARG A 277 7.35 -6.15 12.71
N GLY A 278 6.65 -7.26 12.97
CA GLY A 278 6.46 -7.80 14.32
C GLY A 278 5.14 -7.43 15.01
N GLN A 279 4.39 -6.45 14.48
CA GLN A 279 3.02 -6.21 14.93
C GLN A 279 2.13 -7.40 14.52
N LYS A 280 1.27 -7.84 15.44
CA LYS A 280 0.30 -8.93 15.20
C LYS A 280 -1.15 -8.55 15.47
N SER A 281 -1.42 -7.38 16.04
CA SER A 281 -2.77 -6.95 16.44
C SER A 281 -3.70 -6.67 15.26
N VAL A 282 -3.18 -6.07 14.17
CA VAL A 282 -3.96 -5.70 12.99
C VAL A 282 -3.18 -6.15 11.78
N LEU A 283 -3.56 -7.30 11.25
CA LEU A 283 -2.84 -7.94 10.16
C LEU A 283 -3.16 -7.27 8.82
N SER A 284 -2.12 -7.03 8.02
CA SER A 284 -2.28 -6.58 6.64
C SER A 284 -2.67 -7.76 5.75
N ALA A 285 -3.47 -7.49 4.73
CA ALA A 285 -3.78 -8.44 3.67
C ALA A 285 -3.39 -7.86 2.30
N THR A 286 -2.96 -8.74 1.40
CA THR A 286 -2.75 -8.41 -0.02
C THR A 286 -4.01 -8.82 -0.79
N GLY A 287 -4.35 -8.13 -1.88
CA GLY A 287 -5.52 -8.51 -2.66
C GLY A 287 -5.64 -7.77 -4.00
N PRO A 288 -6.52 -8.26 -4.88
CA PRO A 288 -6.68 -7.72 -6.22
C PRO A 288 -7.50 -6.43 -6.25
N MET A 289 -7.24 -5.65 -7.29
CA MET A 289 -7.96 -4.43 -7.69
C MET A 289 -8.21 -4.50 -9.20
N ALA A 290 -9.43 -4.20 -9.66
CA ALA A 290 -9.84 -4.30 -11.06
C ALA A 290 -11.09 -3.45 -11.32
N LYS A 291 -11.53 -3.33 -12.57
CA LYS A 291 -12.73 -2.53 -12.91
C LYS A 291 -14.05 -3.20 -12.50
N ASP A 292 -14.06 -4.52 -12.42
CA ASP A 292 -15.25 -5.33 -12.13
C ASP A 292 -14.93 -6.45 -11.12
N VAL A 293 -15.98 -7.05 -10.55
CA VAL A 293 -15.87 -8.09 -9.51
C VAL A 293 -15.36 -9.41 -10.10
N ASP A 294 -15.77 -9.77 -11.31
CA ASP A 294 -15.35 -11.02 -11.97
C ASP A 294 -13.84 -11.07 -12.19
N SER A 295 -13.22 -9.92 -12.51
CA SER A 295 -11.77 -9.80 -12.60
C SER A 295 -11.06 -10.07 -11.26
N LEU A 296 -11.65 -9.63 -10.14
CA LEU A 296 -11.13 -9.94 -8.80
C LEU A 296 -11.21 -11.44 -8.52
N VAL A 297 -12.32 -12.06 -8.91
CA VAL A 297 -12.58 -13.49 -8.74
C VAL A 297 -11.60 -14.33 -9.54
N LEU A 298 -11.40 -14.01 -10.83
CA LEU A 298 -10.42 -14.70 -11.67
C LEU A 298 -9.01 -14.60 -11.10
N CYS A 299 -8.63 -13.42 -10.59
CA CYS A 299 -7.34 -13.26 -9.91
C CYS A 299 -7.24 -14.13 -8.64
N MET A 300 -8.28 -14.15 -7.80
CA MET A 300 -8.29 -14.99 -6.61
C MET A 300 -8.22 -16.49 -6.94
N GLN A 301 -8.90 -16.95 -8.00
CA GLN A 301 -8.80 -18.32 -8.50
C GLN A 301 -7.37 -18.66 -8.97
N ALA A 302 -6.74 -17.75 -9.71
CA ALA A 302 -5.36 -17.92 -10.17
C ALA A 302 -4.35 -17.99 -9.01
N LEU A 303 -4.54 -17.17 -7.97
CA LEU A 303 -3.63 -17.10 -6.83
C LEU A 303 -3.81 -18.27 -5.84
N LEU A 304 -5.03 -18.73 -5.59
CA LEU A 304 -5.34 -19.83 -4.67
C LEU A 304 -5.12 -21.20 -5.32
N CYS A 305 -3.85 -21.49 -5.61
CA CYS A 305 -3.40 -22.72 -6.26
C CYS A 305 -2.26 -23.41 -5.50
N ASP A 306 -2.01 -24.68 -5.82
CA ASP A 306 -0.96 -25.50 -5.20
C ASP A 306 0.42 -24.83 -5.23
N HIS A 307 0.72 -24.07 -6.27
CA HIS A 307 1.99 -23.37 -6.36
C HIS A 307 2.16 -22.32 -5.25
N MET A 308 1.11 -21.55 -4.93
CA MET A 308 1.15 -20.61 -3.81
C MET A 308 1.37 -21.34 -2.49
N PHE A 309 0.60 -22.40 -2.25
CA PHE A 309 0.65 -23.18 -1.01
C PHE A 309 2.00 -23.87 -0.83
N SER A 310 2.64 -24.30 -1.93
CA SER A 310 3.99 -24.88 -1.90
C SER A 310 5.09 -23.85 -1.62
N LEU A 311 4.94 -22.61 -2.11
CA LEU A 311 5.93 -21.55 -1.94
C LEU A 311 5.87 -20.90 -0.54
N ASP A 312 4.69 -20.90 0.08
CA ASP A 312 4.48 -20.40 1.43
C ASP A 312 3.58 -21.34 2.24
N PRO A 313 4.16 -22.32 2.96
CA PRO A 313 3.42 -23.27 3.80
C PRO A 313 2.69 -22.62 4.99
N THR A 314 2.89 -21.32 5.25
CA THR A 314 2.14 -20.60 6.29
C THR A 314 0.76 -20.14 5.82
N VAL A 315 0.49 -20.18 4.51
CA VAL A 315 -0.83 -19.92 3.93
C VAL A 315 -1.67 -21.20 4.01
N PRO A 316 -2.87 -21.17 4.62
CA PRO A 316 -3.76 -22.31 4.62
C PRO A 316 -4.13 -22.72 3.18
N PRO A 317 -3.96 -24.00 2.79
CA PRO A 317 -4.19 -24.48 1.42
C PRO A 317 -5.70 -24.62 1.12
N VAL A 318 -6.43 -23.51 1.19
CA VAL A 318 -7.88 -23.47 0.96
C VAL A 318 -8.11 -22.96 -0.47
N PRO A 319 -8.50 -23.84 -1.42
CA PRO A 319 -8.74 -23.44 -2.81
C PRO A 319 -9.91 -22.46 -2.91
N PHE A 320 -10.02 -21.80 -4.06
CA PHE A 320 -11.18 -20.97 -4.36
C PHE A 320 -12.42 -21.86 -4.52
N ASN A 321 -13.49 -21.58 -3.78
CA ASN A 321 -14.74 -22.33 -3.88
C ASN A 321 -15.66 -21.71 -4.93
N VAL A 322 -15.58 -22.20 -6.16
CA VAL A 322 -16.38 -21.71 -7.31
C VAL A 322 -17.87 -21.91 -7.07
N GLN A 323 -18.28 -23.07 -6.55
CA GLN A 323 -19.69 -23.37 -6.27
C GLN A 323 -20.30 -22.40 -5.25
N LEU A 324 -19.53 -22.02 -4.23
CA LEU A 324 -19.98 -21.02 -3.25
C LEU A 324 -20.10 -19.63 -3.88
N TYR A 325 -19.17 -19.26 -4.77
CA TYR A 325 -19.22 -17.97 -5.47
C TYR A 325 -20.42 -17.88 -6.42
N GLU A 326 -20.67 -18.92 -7.21
CA GLU A 326 -21.75 -18.97 -8.21
C GLU A 326 -23.14 -19.21 -7.60
N SER A 327 -23.23 -19.43 -6.29
CA SER A 327 -24.50 -19.64 -5.60
C SER A 327 -25.42 -18.42 -5.71
N SER A 328 -26.61 -18.62 -6.28
CA SER A 328 -27.68 -17.62 -6.39
C SER A 328 -28.71 -17.67 -5.26
N LYS A 329 -28.44 -18.43 -4.19
CA LYS A 329 -29.36 -18.54 -3.06
C LYS A 329 -29.62 -17.17 -2.42
N PRO A 330 -30.88 -16.87 -2.00
CA PRO A 330 -31.17 -15.68 -1.22
C PRO A 330 -30.26 -15.57 0.01
N LEU A 331 -29.83 -14.34 0.31
CA LEU A 331 -28.85 -14.05 1.35
C LEU A 331 -29.53 -13.31 2.49
N ARG A 332 -28.99 -13.48 3.70
CA ARG A 332 -29.31 -12.64 4.86
C ARG A 332 -28.17 -11.65 5.07
N ILE A 333 -28.41 -10.38 4.75
CA ILE A 333 -27.36 -9.36 4.62
C ILE A 333 -27.52 -8.34 5.76
N GLY A 334 -26.54 -8.28 6.65
CA GLY A 334 -26.42 -7.20 7.63
C GLY A 334 -26.06 -5.88 6.94
N TYR A 335 -26.77 -4.79 7.21
CA TYR A 335 -26.45 -3.47 6.66
C TYR A 335 -26.38 -2.39 7.74
N LEU A 336 -25.55 -1.37 7.51
CA LEU A 336 -25.50 -0.17 8.34
C LEU A 336 -25.33 1.07 7.45
N GLU A 337 -26.01 2.16 7.82
CA GLU A 337 -25.78 3.47 7.16
C GLU A 337 -24.66 4.26 7.84
N SER A 338 -24.51 4.11 9.17
CA SER A 338 -23.47 4.74 9.96
C SER A 338 -22.91 3.76 10.98
N ASP A 339 -21.60 3.82 11.21
CA ASP A 339 -20.90 3.06 12.23
C ASP A 339 -20.89 3.78 13.60
N GLY A 340 -21.53 4.95 13.71
CA GLY A 340 -21.51 5.82 14.89
C GLY A 340 -20.14 6.43 15.19
N TYR A 341 -19.15 6.22 14.33
CA TYR A 341 -17.79 6.70 14.46
C TYR A 341 -17.50 7.78 13.40
N SER A 342 -17.66 7.47 12.12
CA SER A 342 -17.54 8.45 11.04
C SER A 342 -18.92 8.76 10.48
N GLN A 343 -19.32 10.04 10.51
CA GLN A 343 -20.57 10.47 9.90
C GLN A 343 -20.48 10.23 8.38
N PRO A 344 -21.38 9.44 7.78
CA PRO A 344 -21.40 9.25 6.33
C PRO A 344 -21.77 10.56 5.65
N THR A 345 -21.20 10.81 4.47
CA THR A 345 -21.67 11.91 3.63
C THR A 345 -23.07 11.58 3.07
N PRO A 346 -23.84 12.58 2.60
CA PRO A 346 -25.13 12.33 1.97
C PRO A 346 -25.05 11.34 0.80
N SER A 347 -23.98 11.37 0.00
CA SER A 347 -23.78 10.44 -1.11
C SER A 347 -23.51 9.01 -0.64
N MET A 348 -22.73 8.82 0.44
CA MET A 348 -22.49 7.50 1.02
C MET A 348 -23.78 6.89 1.59
N ALA A 349 -24.53 7.66 2.38
CA ALA A 349 -25.78 7.20 2.97
C ALA A 349 -26.81 6.84 1.89
N ARG A 350 -26.94 7.68 0.85
CA ARG A 350 -27.80 7.39 -0.31
C ARG A 350 -27.40 6.10 -1.02
N GLY A 351 -26.10 5.91 -1.30
CA GLY A 351 -25.60 4.70 -1.97
C GLY A 351 -25.94 3.41 -1.20
N ILE A 352 -25.83 3.42 0.13
CA ILE A 352 -26.24 2.28 0.96
C ILE A 352 -27.75 2.01 0.84
N ARG A 353 -28.60 3.04 0.88
CA ARG A 353 -30.06 2.86 0.75
C ARG A 353 -30.47 2.35 -0.63
N GLU A 354 -29.85 2.85 -1.69
CA GLU A 354 -30.10 2.39 -3.06
C GLU A 354 -29.72 0.91 -3.21
N VAL A 355 -28.51 0.52 -2.76
CA VAL A 355 -28.07 -0.88 -2.82
C VAL A 355 -28.95 -1.79 -1.94
N LYS A 356 -29.34 -1.34 -0.74
CA LYS A 356 -30.29 -2.06 0.11
C LYS A 356 -31.59 -2.36 -0.64
N ALA A 357 -32.20 -1.34 -1.25
CA ALA A 357 -33.47 -1.49 -1.96
C ALA A 357 -33.35 -2.44 -3.16
N LEU A 358 -32.25 -2.35 -3.93
CA LEU A 358 -31.98 -3.25 -5.05
C LEU A 358 -31.81 -4.71 -4.60
N LEU A 359 -31.13 -4.94 -3.47
CA LEU A 359 -30.95 -6.29 -2.92
C LEU A 359 -32.27 -6.86 -2.37
N GLU A 360 -33.11 -6.04 -1.73
CA GLU A 360 -34.46 -6.45 -1.31
C GLU A 360 -35.33 -6.82 -2.53
N GLN A 361 -35.27 -6.01 -3.59
CA GLN A 361 -35.99 -6.29 -4.85
C GLN A 361 -35.50 -7.59 -5.51
N ALA A 362 -34.21 -7.92 -5.39
CA ALA A 362 -33.64 -9.18 -5.87
C ALA A 362 -33.97 -10.40 -4.98
N GLY A 363 -34.73 -10.23 -3.90
CA GLY A 363 -35.20 -11.32 -3.03
C GLY A 363 -34.28 -11.62 -1.85
N HIS A 364 -33.28 -10.80 -1.55
CA HIS A 364 -32.45 -10.95 -0.35
C HIS A 364 -33.14 -10.37 0.89
N THR A 365 -32.77 -10.86 2.07
CA THR A 365 -33.25 -10.33 3.36
C THR A 365 -32.22 -9.38 3.94
N LEU A 366 -32.57 -8.11 4.13
CA LEU A 366 -31.69 -7.08 4.69
C LEU A 366 -32.01 -6.87 6.18
N VAL A 367 -30.98 -6.95 7.02
CA VAL A 367 -31.13 -6.88 8.48
C VAL A 367 -30.30 -5.70 8.99
N PRO A 368 -30.90 -4.73 9.71
CA PRO A 368 -30.12 -3.67 10.36
C PRO A 368 -29.07 -4.30 11.28
N TYR A 369 -27.82 -3.87 11.11
CA TYR A 369 -26.69 -4.36 11.90
C TYR A 369 -25.97 -3.19 12.56
N GLN A 370 -25.61 -3.36 13.83
CA GLN A 370 -24.82 -2.37 14.55
C GLN A 370 -23.51 -3.03 15.02
N PRO A 371 -22.34 -2.58 14.53
CA PRO A 371 -21.08 -3.13 14.98
C PRO A 371 -20.85 -2.85 16.46
N LEU A 372 -20.39 -3.87 17.20
CA LEU A 372 -20.19 -3.76 18.64
C LEU A 372 -19.03 -2.81 18.97
N ARG A 373 -19.32 -1.73 19.72
CA ARG A 373 -18.32 -0.89 20.39
C ARG A 373 -17.21 -0.35 19.47
N VAL A 374 -17.54 0.12 18.27
CA VAL A 374 -16.59 0.63 17.24
C VAL A 374 -15.54 1.57 17.83
N SER A 375 -15.94 2.56 18.63
CA SER A 375 -14.99 3.50 19.23
C SER A 375 -13.92 2.80 20.09
N LYS A 376 -14.30 1.80 20.88
CA LYS A 376 -13.37 1.03 21.72
C LYS A 376 -12.47 0.15 20.86
N ILE A 377 -13.00 -0.49 19.81
CA ILE A 377 -12.20 -1.30 18.87
C ILE A 377 -11.15 -0.41 18.21
N MET A 378 -11.54 0.75 17.69
CA MET A 378 -10.63 1.67 17.00
C MET A 378 -9.52 2.16 17.93
N THR A 379 -9.85 2.59 19.15
CA THR A 379 -8.84 3.16 20.06
C THR A 379 -8.00 2.11 20.78
N GLU A 380 -8.64 1.09 21.35
CA GLU A 380 -7.98 0.12 22.24
C GLU A 380 -7.35 -1.07 21.50
N LEU A 381 -7.90 -1.43 20.34
CA LEU A 381 -7.44 -2.61 19.60
C LEU A 381 -6.65 -2.21 18.34
N VAL A 382 -7.23 -1.35 17.50
CA VAL A 382 -6.61 -0.98 16.22
C VAL A 382 -5.43 -0.04 16.43
N PHE A 383 -5.66 1.18 16.95
CA PHE A 383 -4.58 2.17 17.08
C PHE A 383 -3.52 1.76 18.09
N LYS A 384 -3.90 1.27 19.28
CA LYS A 384 -2.92 0.78 20.27
C LYS A 384 -2.11 -0.41 19.76
N GLY A 385 -2.71 -1.30 18.97
CA GLY A 385 -2.00 -2.42 18.36
C GLY A 385 -1.00 -1.98 17.28
N ILE A 386 -1.43 -1.09 16.37
CA ILE A 386 -0.58 -0.53 15.30
C ILE A 386 0.57 0.30 15.89
N PHE A 387 0.32 1.10 16.92
CA PHE A 387 1.31 1.99 17.54
C PHE A 387 1.82 1.46 18.87
N ALA A 388 1.86 0.15 19.07
CA ALA A 388 2.24 -0.47 20.35
C ALA A 388 3.63 -0.04 20.84
N ASP A 389 4.56 0.28 19.95
CA ASP A 389 5.90 0.77 20.26
C ASP A 389 6.00 2.31 20.34
N GLY A 390 4.85 3.00 20.37
CA GLY A 390 4.77 4.46 20.36
C GLY A 390 5.15 5.09 19.03
N ALA A 391 4.94 4.37 17.91
CA ALA A 391 5.33 4.76 16.55
C ALA A 391 6.85 4.81 16.31
N THR A 392 7.66 4.30 17.23
CA THR A 392 9.13 4.44 17.20
C THR A 392 9.74 3.81 15.96
N SER A 393 9.41 2.55 15.68
CA SER A 393 9.93 1.78 14.53
C SER A 393 9.55 2.44 13.21
N MET A 394 8.33 2.98 13.13
CA MET A 394 7.83 3.67 11.96
C MET A 394 8.54 5.02 11.74
N VAL A 395 8.63 5.86 12.78
CA VAL A 395 9.33 7.16 12.71
C VAL A 395 10.81 6.96 12.39
N GLN A 396 11.44 5.89 12.88
CA GLN A 396 12.83 5.57 12.55
C GLN A 396 13.06 5.38 11.04
N LYS A 397 12.08 4.82 10.30
CA LYS A 397 12.17 4.65 8.85
C LYS A 397 12.10 5.96 8.06
N LEU A 398 11.61 7.02 8.69
CA LEU A 398 11.50 8.35 8.11
C LEU A 398 12.74 9.21 8.39
N LYS A 399 13.63 8.79 9.31
CA LYS A 399 14.82 9.57 9.67
C LYS A 399 15.77 9.73 8.48
N GLY A 400 16.35 10.92 8.36
CA GLY A 400 17.34 11.25 7.32
C GLY A 400 16.75 11.59 5.95
N GLY A 401 15.43 11.45 5.75
CA GLY A 401 14.73 11.86 4.53
C GLY A 401 13.80 13.06 4.74
N PRO A 402 13.35 13.72 3.65
CA PRO A 402 12.23 14.67 3.72
C PRO A 402 10.94 13.96 4.17
N ILE A 403 10.07 14.70 4.85
CA ILE A 403 8.72 14.24 5.22
C ILE A 403 7.73 14.84 4.23
N ASP A 404 6.87 13.99 3.67
CA ASP A 404 5.81 14.42 2.76
C ASP A 404 4.86 15.39 3.50
N PRO A 405 4.41 16.48 2.85
CA PRO A 405 3.47 17.42 3.45
C PRO A 405 2.21 16.75 4.04
N CYS A 406 1.69 15.69 3.42
CA CYS A 406 0.49 14.99 3.92
C CYS A 406 0.72 14.29 5.27
N LEU A 407 1.97 14.00 5.63
CA LEU A 407 2.33 13.32 6.88
C LEU A 407 2.90 14.26 7.95
N ARG A 408 3.24 15.51 7.60
CA ARG A 408 4.03 16.39 8.48
C ARG A 408 3.40 16.58 9.86
N VAL A 409 2.10 16.88 9.90
CA VAL A 409 1.37 17.10 11.16
C VAL A 409 1.36 15.82 12.00
N GLN A 410 1.07 14.69 11.36
CA GLN A 410 1.00 13.37 12.00
C GLN A 410 2.35 12.95 12.60
N ILE A 411 3.44 13.09 11.84
CA ILE A 411 4.78 12.70 12.31
C ILE A 411 5.31 13.62 13.40
N ASN A 412 5.03 14.93 13.33
CA ASN A 412 5.37 15.86 14.39
C ASN A 412 4.71 15.45 15.72
N LEU A 413 3.43 15.07 15.67
CA LEU A 413 2.68 14.60 16.84
C LEU A 413 3.25 13.29 17.40
N TYR A 414 3.61 12.35 16.53
CA TYR A 414 4.17 11.05 16.92
C TYR A 414 5.55 11.19 17.56
N SER A 415 6.31 12.23 17.18
CA SER A 415 7.66 12.48 17.69
C SER A 415 7.68 13.19 19.05
N LEU A 416 6.54 13.66 19.56
CA LEU A 416 6.49 14.34 20.86
C LEU A 416 6.78 13.38 22.03
N PRO A 417 7.42 13.87 23.12
CA PRO A 417 7.56 13.11 24.36
C PRO A 417 6.21 12.66 24.93
N LYS A 418 6.16 11.47 25.54
CA LYS A 418 4.91 10.89 26.08
C LYS A 418 4.18 11.82 27.06
N TRP A 419 4.91 12.55 27.91
CA TRP A 419 4.31 13.49 28.86
C TRP A 419 3.59 14.66 28.15
N LEU A 420 4.21 15.18 27.09
CA LEU A 420 3.64 16.28 26.30
C LEU A 420 2.41 15.82 25.51
N LYS A 421 2.46 14.60 24.95
CA LYS A 421 1.31 13.95 24.29
C LYS A 421 0.09 13.90 25.23
N ARG A 422 0.29 13.55 26.50
CA ARG A 422 -0.78 13.50 27.52
C ARG A 422 -1.33 14.87 27.86
N ILE A 423 -0.49 15.89 28.00
CA ILE A 423 -0.94 17.27 28.26
C ILE A 423 -1.79 17.77 27.10
N ILE A 424 -1.31 17.63 25.86
CA ILE A 424 -2.07 18.04 24.67
C ILE A 424 -3.39 17.27 24.59
N GLY A 425 -3.36 15.95 24.84
CA GLY A 425 -4.56 15.13 24.91
C GLY A 425 -5.58 15.66 25.92
N PHE A 426 -5.15 15.97 27.14
CA PHE A 426 -6.01 16.52 28.18
C PHE A 426 -6.61 17.87 27.79
N LEU A 427 -5.78 18.79 27.26
CA LEU A 427 -6.22 20.13 26.85
C LEU A 427 -7.22 20.11 25.68
N LEU A 428 -7.08 19.17 24.74
CA LEU A 428 -7.95 19.08 23.57
C LEU A 428 -9.20 18.21 23.80
N LYS A 429 -9.31 17.53 24.94
CA LYS A 429 -10.47 16.67 25.28
C LYS A 429 -11.82 17.38 25.14
N PRO A 430 -12.01 18.65 25.57
CA PRO A 430 -13.30 19.34 25.43
C PRO A 430 -13.71 19.59 23.97
N PHE A 431 -12.75 19.77 23.07
CA PHE A 431 -13.00 20.08 21.66
C PHE A 431 -13.06 18.83 20.78
N SER A 432 -12.30 17.78 21.15
CA SER A 432 -12.26 16.51 20.44
C SER A 432 -12.14 15.36 21.43
N PRO A 433 -13.28 14.76 21.83
CA PRO A 433 -13.30 13.66 22.82
C PRO A 433 -12.47 12.44 22.40
N ARG A 434 -12.20 12.27 21.09
CA ARG A 434 -11.40 11.17 20.54
C ARG A 434 -9.90 11.43 20.60
N PHE A 435 -9.49 12.70 20.58
CA PHE A 435 -8.09 13.08 20.52
C PHE A 435 -7.22 12.50 21.65
N PRO A 436 -7.65 12.50 22.93
CA PRO A 436 -6.89 11.90 24.02
C PRO A 436 -6.57 10.41 23.78
N PHE A 437 -7.51 9.65 23.21
CA PHE A 437 -7.33 8.22 22.95
C PHE A 437 -6.32 7.96 21.83
N ILE A 438 -6.33 8.80 20.79
CA ILE A 438 -5.33 8.76 19.72
C ILE A 438 -3.94 9.07 20.30
N MET A 439 -3.84 10.10 21.16
CA MET A 439 -2.59 10.47 21.83
C MET A 439 -2.05 9.37 22.76
N ASP A 440 -2.93 8.69 23.48
CA ASP A 440 -2.58 7.54 24.30
C ASP A 440 -2.08 6.37 23.43
N ALA A 441 -2.79 6.05 22.35
CA ALA A 441 -2.38 4.99 21.43
C ALA A 441 -0.98 5.21 20.84
N VAL A 442 -0.68 6.43 20.39
CA VAL A 442 0.64 6.79 19.82
C VAL A 442 1.71 7.03 20.89
N SER A 443 1.37 6.90 22.18
CA SER A 443 2.34 6.86 23.27
C SER A 443 2.88 5.44 23.53
N GLY A 444 2.29 4.43 22.87
CA GLY A 444 2.68 3.03 22.95
C GLY A 444 2.29 2.35 24.27
N LEU A 445 2.33 1.03 24.24
CA LEU A 445 2.15 0.18 25.41
C LEU A 445 3.38 0.28 26.32
N LYS A 446 3.19 0.04 27.62
CA LYS A 446 4.24 0.26 28.62
C LYS A 446 5.18 -0.92 28.75
N SER A 447 4.72 -2.12 28.40
CA SER A 447 5.43 -3.37 28.66
C SER A 447 5.01 -4.48 27.69
N ILE A 448 5.81 -5.54 27.60
CA ILE A 448 5.46 -6.76 26.85
C ILE A 448 4.19 -7.43 27.40
N PRO A 449 3.99 -7.57 28.73
CA PRO A 449 2.72 -8.04 29.27
C PRO A 449 1.50 -7.25 28.80
N ASP A 450 1.60 -5.92 28.67
CA ASP A 450 0.50 -5.11 28.14
C ASP A 450 0.24 -5.38 26.66
N LEU A 451 1.30 -5.63 25.88
CA LEU A 451 1.17 -6.06 24.47
C LEU A 451 0.47 -7.40 24.35
N TRP A 452 0.81 -8.38 25.19
CA TRP A 452 0.14 -9.69 25.16
C TRP A 452 -1.32 -9.60 25.62
N LYS A 453 -1.63 -8.78 26.62
CA LYS A 453 -3.02 -8.47 26.99
C LYS A 453 -3.79 -7.84 25.82
N GLN A 454 -3.13 -6.97 25.06
CA GLN A 454 -3.72 -6.35 23.88
C GLN A 454 -3.97 -7.40 22.77
N HIS A 455 -3.02 -8.30 22.50
CA HIS A 455 -3.21 -9.40 21.56
C HIS A 455 -4.37 -10.32 21.98
N ALA A 456 -4.43 -10.73 23.25
CA ALA A 456 -5.51 -11.55 23.77
C ALA A 456 -6.88 -10.85 23.63
N ALA A 457 -6.95 -9.53 23.86
CA ALA A 457 -8.18 -8.77 23.67
C ALA A 457 -8.63 -8.72 22.19
N VAL A 458 -7.68 -8.71 21.24
CA VAL A 458 -7.96 -8.84 19.81
C VAL A 458 -8.49 -10.23 19.47
N GLU A 459 -7.88 -11.29 20.01
CA GLU A 459 -8.32 -12.69 19.80
C GLU A 459 -9.75 -12.92 20.31
N VAL A 460 -10.07 -12.40 21.50
CA VAL A 460 -11.44 -12.47 22.05
C VAL A 460 -12.44 -11.76 21.14
N LEU A 461 -12.08 -10.62 20.56
CA LEU A 461 -12.96 -9.95 19.59
C LEU A 461 -13.22 -10.85 18.38
N TYR A 462 -12.18 -11.50 17.84
CA TYR A 462 -12.35 -12.44 16.72
C TYR A 462 -13.25 -13.63 17.09
N ALA A 463 -13.15 -14.15 18.32
CA ALA A 463 -13.95 -15.28 18.78
C ALA A 463 -15.44 -14.94 19.01
N VAL A 464 -15.76 -13.70 19.38
CA VAL A 464 -17.14 -13.26 19.70
C VAL A 464 -17.83 -12.60 18.50
N SER A 465 -17.13 -12.42 17.37
CA SER A 465 -17.68 -11.83 16.13
C SER A 465 -18.29 -12.86 15.17
N PHE A 466 -18.22 -14.15 15.53
CA PHE A 466 -18.93 -15.27 14.90
C PHE A 466 -19.92 -15.83 15.92
#